data_AF-A0A6B3KH48-F1
#
_entry.id   AF-A0A6B3KH48-F1
#
_cell.length_a   1.000
_cell.length_b   1.000
_cell.length_c   1.000
_cell.angle_alpha   90.00
_cell.angle_beta   90.00
_cell.angle_gamma   90.00
#
_symmetry.space_group_name_H-M   'P 1'
#
loop_
_entity.id
_entity.type
_entity.pdbx_description
1 polymer ?
#
loop_
_entity_poly.entity_id
_entity_poly.type
_entity_poly.pdbx_seq_one_letter_code
_entity_poly.pdbx_strand_id
1 'polypeptide(L)' 'TLTDKHGNKSNVQARYTFVYEKRDGKWLIINHHSSAMPEVDAPKVAKVAKVK' A
#
# COMPACT_ATOMS: atom_id res chain seq x y z
N THR A 1 -6.07 -3.78 -1.94
CA THR A 1 -6.53 -5.17 -1.77
C THR A 1 -6.04 -5.96 -2.96
N LEU A 2 -5.47 -7.14 -2.75
CA LEU A 2 -5.06 -8.03 -3.84
C LEU A 2 -6.16 -9.06 -4.08
N THR A 3 -6.44 -9.38 -5.34
CA THR A 3 -7.40 -10.44 -5.71
C THR A 3 -6.62 -11.56 -6.39
N ASP A 4 -6.76 -12.79 -5.90
CA ASP A 4 -6.11 -13.96 -6.51
C ASP A 4 -6.90 -14.49 -7.73
N LYS A 5 -6.35 -15.52 -8.37
CA LYS A 5 -6.97 -16.21 -9.52
C LYS A 5 -8.32 -16.88 -9.21
N HIS A 6 -8.64 -17.09 -7.93
CA HIS A 6 -9.89 -17.67 -7.46
C HIS A 6 -10.89 -16.60 -7.00
N GLY A 7 -10.53 -15.32 -7.08
CA GLY A 7 -11.37 -14.21 -6.67
C GLY A 7 -11.28 -13.88 -5.17
N ASN A 8 -10.42 -14.55 -4.40
CA ASN A 8 -10.25 -14.24 -2.99
C ASN A 8 -9.52 -12.91 -2.82
N LYS A 9 -9.96 -12.11 -1.85
CA LYS A 9 -9.40 -10.79 -1.57
C LYS A 9 -8.55 -10.81 -0.30
N SER A 10 -7.39 -10.17 -0.34
CA SER A 10 -6.52 -9.99 0.82
C SER A 10 -6.04 -8.54 0.97
N ASN A 11 -5.87 -8.13 2.24
CA ASN A 11 -5.20 -6.87 2.55
C ASN A 11 -3.69 -7.12 2.56
N VAL A 12 -2.95 -6.24 1.88
CA VAL A 12 -1.50 -6.30 1.76
C VAL A 12 -0.92 -4.94 2.08
N GLN A 13 0.27 -4.93 2.65
CA GLN A 13 1.05 -3.70 2.73
C GLN A 13 1.49 -3.30 1.32
N ALA A 14 1.30 -2.02 1.01
CA ALA A 14 1.67 -1.46 -0.29
C ALA A 14 2.72 -0.37 -0.12
N ARG A 15 3.58 -0.23 -1.12
CA ARG A 15 4.48 0.91 -1.29
C ARG A 15 3.93 1.82 -2.37
N TYR A 16 4.01 3.12 -2.13
CA TYR A 16 3.60 4.16 -3.07
C TYR A 16 4.82 4.94 -3.55
N THR A 17 4.87 5.21 -4.85
CA THR A 17 5.86 6.11 -5.48
C THR A 17 5.10 7.22 -6.18
N PHE A 18 5.47 8.46 -5.89
CA PHE A 18 4.89 9.65 -6.49
C PHE A 18 5.96 10.43 -7.24
N VAL A 19 5.61 10.91 -8.44
CA VAL A 19 6.45 11.87 -9.18
C VAL A 19 5.75 13.22 -9.12
N TYR A 20 6.53 14.24 -8.74
CA TYR A 20 6.03 15.60 -8.62
C TYR A 20 6.60 16.49 -9.72
N GLU A 21 5.78 17.39 -10.22
CA GLU A 21 6.20 18.46 -11.13
C GLU A 21 5.70 19.81 -10.61
N LYS A 22 6.54 20.84 -10.69
CA LYS A 22 6.16 22.20 -10.30
C LYS A 22 5.62 22.95 -11.53
N ARG A 23 4.32 23.26 -11.54
CA ARG A 23 3.65 24.05 -12.59
C ARG A 23 3.01 25.28 -11.96
N ASP A 24 3.27 26.45 -12.53
CA ASP A 24 2.70 27.73 -12.07
C ASP A 24 2.85 27.96 -10.55
N GLY A 25 4.01 27.60 -10.01
CA GLY A 25 4.30 27.73 -8.59
C GLY A 25 3.72 26.64 -7.68
N LYS A 26 2.93 25.70 -8.22
CA LYS A 26 2.29 24.61 -7.46
C LYS A 26 2.95 23.27 -7.74
N TRP A 27 3.08 22.45 -6.69
CA TRP A 27 3.53 21.06 -6.83
C TRP A 27 2.34 20.16 -7.13
N LEU A 28 2.45 19.40 -8.22
CA LEU A 28 1.42 18.48 -8.68
C LEU A 28 1.99 17.06 -8.69
N ILE A 29 1.17 16.09 -8.29
CA ILE A 29 1.49 14.67 -8.49
C ILE A 29 1.14 14.34 -9.94
N ILE A 30 2.14 14.10 -10.77
CA ILE A 30 1.95 13.76 -12.17
C ILE A 30 1.89 12.25 -12.40
N ASN A 31 2.55 11.47 -11.54
CA ASN A 31 2.49 10.01 -11.58
C ASN A 31 2.31 9.44 -10.17
N HIS A 32 1.55 8.34 -10.12
CA HIS A 32 1.35 7.53 -8.94
C HIS A 32 1.52 6.06 -9.33
N HIS A 33 2.56 5.42 -8.80
CA HIS A 33 2.80 4.00 -8.95
C HIS A 33 2.64 3.32 -7.59
N SER A 34 1.90 2.21 -7.54
CA SER A 34 1.69 1.43 -6.33
C SER A 34 2.07 -0.03 -6.56
N SER A 35 2.72 -0.64 -5.56
CA SER A 35 3.10 -2.05 -5.58
C SER A 35 2.83 -2.69 -4.22
N ALA A 36 2.55 -3.99 -4.22
CA ALA A 36 2.59 -4.76 -2.98
C ALA A 36 4.05 -4.91 -2.53
N MET A 37 4.29 -4.87 -1.22
CA MET A 37 5.62 -5.15 -0.67
C MET A 37 5.90 -6.67 -0.80
N PRO A 38 7.02 -7.09 -1.42
CA PRO A 38 7.39 -8.50 -1.52
C PRO A 38 7.86 -9.05 -0.16
N GLU A 39 8.48 -8.19 0.64
CA GLU A 39 8.88 -8.46 2.02
C GLU A 39 7.63 -8.29 2.88
N VAL A 40 7.07 -9.40 3.35
CA VAL A 40 6.09 -9.33 4.43
C VAL A 40 6.89 -8.95 5.67
N ASP A 41 6.99 -7.64 5.96
CA ASP A 41 7.18 -7.24 7.35
C ASP A 41 6.02 -7.86 8.10
N ALA A 42 6.28 -8.97 8.77
CA ALA A 42 5.35 -9.56 9.69
C ALA A 42 5.63 -8.92 11.05
N PRO A 43 5.06 -7.75 11.39
CA PRO A 43 4.99 -7.42 12.78
C PRO A 43 3.96 -8.39 13.36
N LYS A 44 4.40 -9.13 14.36
CA LYS A 44 3.62 -9.90 15.32
C LYS A 44 2.54 -9.00 15.98
N VAL A 45 1.51 -8.55 15.24
CA VAL A 45 0.43 -7.67 15.75
C VAL A 45 -0.92 -8.38 15.78
N ALA A 46 -1.01 -9.62 15.29
CA ALA A 46 -2.23 -10.45 15.42
C ALA A 46 -2.44 -11.06 16.83
N LYS A 47 -1.97 -10.41 17.91
CA LYS A 47 -2.23 -10.87 19.30
C LYS A 47 -2.51 -9.73 20.30
N VAL A 48 -3.19 -8.63 19.92
CA VAL A 48 -3.69 -7.65 20.92
C VAL A 48 -5.20 -7.39 20.85
N ALA A 49 -5.89 -7.66 19.75
CA ALA A 49 -7.35 -7.55 19.70
C ALA A 49 -8.05 -8.86 20.11
N LYS A 50 -7.76 -9.37 21.31
CA LYS A 50 -8.58 -10.39 22.00
C LYS A 50 -8.26 -10.40 23.50
N VAL A 51 -8.55 -9.29 24.18
CA VAL A 51 -8.76 -9.28 25.62
C VAL A 51 -9.99 -8.43 25.93
N LYS A 52 -10.97 -9.14 26.49
CA LYS A 52 -12.22 -8.74 27.13
C LYS A 52 -13.41 -8.37 26.23
#